data_AF-A0A957N8V3-F1
#
_entry.id   AF-A0A957N8V3-F1
#
_cell.length_a   1.000
_cell.length_b   1.000
_cell.length_c   1.000
_cell.angle_alpha   90.00
_cell.angle_beta   90.00
_cell.angle_gamma   90.00
#
_symmetry.space_group_name_H-M   'P 1'
#
loop_
_entity.id
_entity.type
_entity.pdbx_description
1 polymer ?
#
loop_
_entity_poly.entity_id
_entity_poly.type
_entity_poly.pdbx_seq_one_letter_code
_entity_poly.pdbx_strand_id
1 'polypeptide(L)'
;QPFVAEPVTAVTDDLILVEGQADALSLAQVGLRAIALCGLTPGDLDLSGVSHVAFDDDDAGRAKALETALSIDPTVRLAFWPGHKDANAALQAGYTIDHYCVDLDAAQPAIMHLAMAARNAKGDERAELIRQFFTYYADLDEIIATDWKPDLAAQLCGGVQQFNRLHKAQQKEAEDGEHASPERYEYAAAGVAGGRIWEQLVVANDDGTRRSLYAIRTPDGAIKYASSVEVGNITYLPFPADLGVVRADVVLFPDSVDDIGTQAQLVRDIQKFIHKYLDIDPFYERLAAYYVMFTWMYDAFENLPYLRALGDYGTGKTRFLQTIGIICYRPMFVSGASTVSPIFRLIDMFRGTLIIDEADFGNSDAEAEIIKIFNVGYYRGGVVLRSEADPESKGDKYSPATYDVFGPKMLATRRPFTDRATESRCLTKRMTTARPRPGIPYTLGEEFRREARRLRNRLLRYRLENHRPIDIDQALADESVEPRLNQVTMALKTIVDSDEMRADIDTFIRAYNENLIADRQMTLPALIVQALAETHFNKRTNVLGEDARDFTLKGLADTAQKIVAELDPDTRVTAKRVATILSEELGMPRRGVCNRTRRAVVLYEESELKALMARYGI
;
A
#
# COMPACT_ATOMS: atom_id res chain seq x y z
N GLN A 1 31.94 26.26 13.24
CA GLN A 1 30.93 27.17 13.79
C GLN A 1 31.18 28.54 13.20
N PRO A 2 30.14 29.27 12.80
CA PRO A 2 30.29 30.62 12.29
C PRO A 2 30.82 31.51 13.41
N PHE A 3 31.55 32.57 13.06
CA PHE A 3 32.04 33.51 14.07
C PHE A 3 30.94 34.52 14.36
N VAL A 4 30.47 34.57 15.60
CA VAL A 4 29.42 35.48 16.05
C VAL A 4 30.05 36.59 16.87
N ALA A 5 29.79 37.84 16.49
CA ALA A 5 30.24 39.03 17.19
C ALA A 5 29.04 39.76 17.81
N GLU A 6 28.98 39.73 19.14
CA GLU A 6 27.95 40.42 19.91
C GLU A 6 28.49 41.76 20.44
N PRO A 7 27.77 42.87 20.25
CA PRO A 7 28.13 44.15 20.84
C PRO A 7 27.89 44.15 22.36
N VAL A 8 28.61 45.02 23.08
CA VAL A 8 28.41 45.21 24.53
C VAL A 8 27.01 45.75 24.84
N THR A 9 26.49 46.61 23.96
CA THR A 9 25.11 47.08 23.96
C THR A 9 24.63 47.11 22.51
N ALA A 10 23.61 46.32 22.18
CA ALA A 10 23.01 46.31 20.85
C ALA A 10 22.17 47.58 20.62
N VAL A 11 22.34 48.22 19.46
CA VAL A 11 21.65 49.47 19.11
C VAL A 11 20.40 49.21 18.26
N THR A 12 20.37 48.10 17.53
CA THR A 12 19.21 47.66 16.73
C THR A 12 18.94 46.17 16.91
N ASP A 13 17.78 45.72 16.44
CA ASP A 13 17.45 44.30 16.40
C ASP A 13 18.03 43.55 15.19
N ASP A 14 18.77 44.24 14.33
CA ASP A 14 19.35 43.64 13.13
C ASP A 14 20.42 42.61 13.43
N LEU A 15 20.50 41.62 12.53
CA LEU A 15 21.54 40.61 12.52
C LEU A 15 22.17 40.60 11.13
N ILE A 16 23.45 40.97 11.07
CA ILE A 16 24.16 41.22 9.81
C ILE A 16 25.08 40.05 9.49
N LEU A 17 24.90 39.44 8.34
CA LEU A 17 25.81 38.42 7.82
C LEU A 17 26.93 39.07 7.00
N VAL A 18 28.17 38.81 7.38
CA VAL A 18 29.38 39.33 6.73
C VAL A 18 30.31 38.19 6.31
N GLU A 19 31.30 38.48 5.46
CA GLU A 19 32.17 37.45 4.90
C GLU A 19 33.31 37.08 5.86
N GLY A 20 33.95 38.08 6.49
CA GLY A 20 35.13 37.95 7.33
C GLY A 20 34.92 38.28 8.81
N GLN A 21 35.79 37.73 9.66
CA GLN A 21 35.77 37.98 11.12
C GLN A 21 36.06 39.44 11.47
N ALA A 22 36.90 40.11 10.67
CA ALA A 22 37.26 41.51 10.90
C ALA A 22 36.04 42.42 10.77
N ASP A 23 35.17 42.18 9.80
CA ASP A 23 33.95 42.94 9.58
C ASP A 23 32.95 42.75 10.73
N ALA A 24 32.78 41.50 11.17
CA ALA A 24 31.89 41.20 12.28
C ALA A 24 32.35 41.88 13.58
N LEU A 25 33.66 41.89 13.84
CA LEU A 25 34.23 42.60 14.98
C LEU A 25 34.06 44.11 14.87
N SER A 26 34.26 44.69 13.68
CA SER A 26 34.10 46.13 13.45
C SER A 26 32.65 46.58 13.64
N LEU A 27 31.66 45.79 13.18
CA LEU A 27 30.25 46.06 13.42
C LEU A 27 29.87 45.94 14.91
N ALA A 28 30.39 44.93 15.61
CA ALA A 28 30.17 44.77 17.04
C ALA A 28 30.78 45.91 17.88
N GLN A 29 31.90 46.51 17.44
CA GLN A 29 32.51 47.67 18.09
C GLN A 29 31.61 48.90 18.09
N VAL A 30 30.77 49.06 17.06
CA VAL A 30 29.84 50.20 16.94
C VAL A 30 28.44 49.90 17.45
N GLY A 31 28.16 48.67 17.91
CA GLY A 31 26.88 48.32 18.53
C GLY A 31 25.94 47.45 17.68
N LEU A 32 26.43 46.86 16.58
CA LEU A 32 25.64 46.02 15.67
C LEU A 32 25.99 44.53 15.83
N ARG A 33 24.98 43.66 15.76
CA ARG A 33 25.17 42.21 15.82
C ARG A 33 25.58 41.67 14.45
N ALA A 34 26.63 40.86 14.41
CA ALA A 34 27.12 40.32 13.16
C ALA A 34 27.56 38.85 13.25
N ILE A 35 27.34 38.12 12.16
CA ILE A 35 27.81 36.75 11.96
C ILE A 35 28.75 36.74 10.76
N ALA A 36 29.93 36.15 10.90
CA ALA A 36 30.87 35.98 9.80
C ALA A 36 30.91 34.53 9.30
N LEU A 37 30.77 34.34 7.98
CA LEU A 37 30.83 33.03 7.33
C LEU A 37 32.21 32.38 7.45
N CYS A 38 33.30 33.14 7.40
CA CYS A 38 34.67 32.63 7.56
C CYS A 38 35.03 31.49 6.59
N GLY A 39 34.52 31.53 5.35
CA GLY A 39 34.74 30.48 4.35
C GLY A 39 33.84 29.25 4.48
N LEU A 40 32.85 29.27 5.39
CA LEU A 40 31.79 28.25 5.46
C LEU A 40 30.71 28.51 4.41
N THR A 41 30.08 27.44 3.93
CA THR A 41 28.93 27.50 3.03
C THR A 41 27.67 27.84 3.82
N PRO A 42 26.80 28.78 3.35
CA PRO A 42 25.58 29.16 4.06
C PRO A 42 24.64 28.01 4.42
N GLY A 43 24.55 26.97 3.58
CA GLY A 43 23.65 25.82 3.78
C GLY A 43 23.98 24.91 4.97
N ASP A 44 25.17 25.04 5.55
CA ASP A 44 25.61 24.27 6.73
C ASP A 44 25.35 25.00 8.06
N LEU A 45 24.70 26.18 8.00
CA LEU A 45 24.55 27.11 9.11
C LEU A 45 23.08 27.41 9.40
N ASP A 46 22.74 27.57 10.68
CA ASP A 46 21.48 28.19 11.07
C ASP A 46 21.61 29.71 10.90
N LEU A 47 20.99 30.23 9.85
CA LEU A 47 20.96 31.66 9.51
C LEU A 47 19.58 32.27 9.76
N SER A 48 18.75 31.60 10.59
CA SER A 48 17.44 32.12 10.96
C SER A 48 17.57 33.47 11.69
N GLY A 49 16.77 34.45 11.27
CA GLY A 49 16.78 35.80 11.86
C GLY A 49 17.83 36.77 11.31
N VAL A 50 18.67 36.37 10.33
CA VAL A 50 19.53 37.32 9.60
C VAL A 50 18.64 38.32 8.85
N SER A 51 18.80 39.61 9.13
CA SER A 51 18.04 40.68 8.46
C SER A 51 18.79 41.31 7.29
N HIS A 52 20.13 41.29 7.33
CA HIS A 52 20.99 41.92 6.32
C HIS A 52 22.16 41.01 5.93
N VAL A 53 22.56 41.08 4.66
CA VAL A 53 23.84 40.55 4.15
C VAL A 53 24.70 41.71 3.66
N ALA A 54 25.93 41.80 4.16
CA ALA A 54 26.88 42.87 3.87
C ALA A 54 28.27 42.29 3.57
N PHE A 55 28.46 41.76 2.37
CA PHE A 55 29.77 41.30 1.89
C PHE A 55 30.54 42.43 1.21
N ASP A 56 31.74 42.11 0.74
CA ASP A 56 32.61 43.03 0.04
C ASP A 56 31.90 43.72 -1.14
N ASP A 57 32.08 45.04 -1.24
CA ASP A 57 31.49 45.91 -2.26
C ASP A 57 32.29 45.87 -3.58
N ASP A 58 32.56 44.65 -4.07
CA ASP A 58 33.09 44.39 -5.42
C ASP A 58 32.13 43.49 -6.22
N ASP A 59 32.39 43.33 -7.52
CA ASP A 59 31.47 42.58 -8.41
C ASP A 59 31.25 41.13 -7.94
N ALA A 60 32.27 40.49 -7.35
CA ALA A 60 32.18 39.11 -6.88
C ALA A 60 31.45 39.02 -5.52
N GLY A 61 31.76 39.93 -4.60
CA GLY A 61 31.13 40.04 -3.29
C GLY A 61 29.65 40.40 -3.40
N ARG A 62 29.27 41.33 -4.29
CA ARG A 62 27.87 41.69 -4.58
C ARG A 62 27.06 40.52 -5.14
N ALA A 63 27.62 39.77 -6.10
CA ALA A 63 26.95 38.61 -6.67
C ALA A 63 26.74 37.51 -5.62
N LYS A 64 27.78 37.22 -4.82
CA LYS A 64 27.73 36.25 -3.74
C LYS A 64 26.78 36.66 -2.61
N ALA A 65 26.73 37.95 -2.28
CA ALA A 65 25.81 38.50 -1.30
C ALA A 65 24.36 38.30 -1.74
N LEU A 66 24.04 38.62 -3.01
CA LEU A 66 22.71 38.42 -3.57
C LEU A 66 22.30 36.94 -3.57
N GLU A 67 23.18 36.04 -4.02
CA GLU A 67 22.93 34.60 -3.99
C GLU A 67 22.68 34.10 -2.56
N THR A 68 23.51 34.54 -1.61
CA THR A 68 23.38 34.16 -0.20
C THR A 68 22.08 34.69 0.41
N ALA A 69 21.73 35.95 0.18
CA ALA A 69 20.51 36.56 0.70
C ALA A 69 19.26 35.85 0.15
N LEU A 70 19.20 35.59 -1.17
CA LEU A 70 18.09 34.86 -1.79
C LEU A 70 17.96 33.42 -1.28
N SER A 71 19.07 32.79 -0.86
CA SER A 71 19.06 31.45 -0.27
C SER A 71 18.53 31.41 1.17
N ILE A 72 18.59 32.55 1.88
CA ILE A 72 18.04 32.69 3.24
C ILE A 72 16.56 33.02 3.15
N ASP A 73 16.24 34.20 2.58
CA ASP A 73 14.88 34.67 2.36
C ASP A 73 14.91 35.89 1.40
N PRO A 74 14.00 35.98 0.41
CA PRO A 74 13.99 37.08 -0.58
C PRO A 74 13.77 38.48 0.01
N THR A 75 13.31 38.59 1.26
CA THR A 75 13.12 39.83 2.01
C THR A 75 14.38 40.32 2.73
N VAL A 76 15.42 39.47 2.85
CA VAL A 76 16.71 39.84 3.43
C VAL A 76 17.35 40.97 2.63
N ARG A 77 17.87 41.97 3.32
CA ARG A 77 18.38 43.20 2.70
C ARG A 77 19.87 43.11 2.38
N LEU A 78 20.26 43.69 1.25
CA LEU A 78 21.67 43.81 0.86
C LEU A 78 22.20 45.18 1.26
N ALA A 79 23.11 45.19 2.23
CA ALA A 79 23.73 46.42 2.72
C ALA A 79 25.12 46.59 2.12
N PHE A 80 25.41 47.82 1.67
CA PHE A 80 26.68 48.24 1.11
C PHE A 80 27.13 49.51 1.78
N TRP A 81 28.45 49.71 1.89
CA TRP A 81 29.03 50.85 2.59
C TRP A 81 29.57 51.85 1.55
N PRO A 82 28.90 53.00 1.32
CA PRO A 82 29.26 53.90 0.23
C PRO A 82 30.74 54.34 0.24
N GLY A 83 31.47 53.95 -0.79
CA GLY A 83 32.89 54.31 -0.97
C GLY A 83 33.88 53.43 -0.20
N HIS A 84 33.42 52.35 0.44
CA HIS A 84 34.24 51.45 1.23
C HIS A 84 34.05 50.00 0.80
N LYS A 85 35.15 49.24 0.82
CA LYS A 85 35.17 47.85 0.37
C LYS A 85 34.35 46.95 1.29
N ASP A 86 34.47 47.12 2.59
CA ASP A 86 33.88 46.24 3.59
C ASP A 86 33.58 47.04 4.88
N ALA A 87 32.91 46.42 5.84
CA ALA A 87 32.48 47.11 7.05
C ALA A 87 33.70 47.59 7.86
N ASN A 88 34.77 46.81 7.89
CA ASN A 88 36.00 47.18 8.57
C ASN A 88 36.69 48.40 7.94
N ALA A 89 36.76 48.47 6.61
CA ALA A 89 37.32 49.61 5.88
C ALA A 89 36.50 50.89 6.11
N ALA A 90 35.17 50.77 6.18
CA ALA A 90 34.29 51.88 6.50
C ALA A 90 34.55 52.43 7.92
N LEU A 91 34.70 51.54 8.91
CA LEU A 91 35.01 51.93 10.28
C LEU A 91 36.37 52.65 10.37
N GLN A 92 37.38 52.12 9.69
CA GLN A 92 38.73 52.73 9.65
C GLN A 92 38.73 54.11 8.98
N ALA A 93 37.81 54.35 8.05
CA ALA A 93 37.59 55.65 7.42
C ALA A 93 36.75 56.63 8.25
N GLY A 94 36.25 56.20 9.41
CA GLY A 94 35.52 57.04 10.36
C GLY A 94 34.00 56.86 10.33
N TYR A 95 33.46 55.79 9.77
CA TYR A 95 32.04 55.48 9.89
C TYR A 95 31.64 55.38 11.37
N THR A 96 30.57 56.08 11.72
CA THR A 96 29.93 55.96 13.04
C THR A 96 28.73 55.03 12.95
N ILE A 97 28.20 54.62 14.10
CA ILE A 97 26.95 53.83 14.17
C ILE A 97 25.80 54.47 13.37
N ASP A 98 25.67 55.79 13.43
CA ASP A 98 24.62 56.51 12.68
C ASP A 98 24.78 56.34 11.17
N HIS A 99 26.02 56.28 10.65
CA HIS A 99 26.26 56.01 9.23
C HIS A 99 25.82 54.59 8.86
N TYR A 100 26.22 53.58 9.65
CA TYR A 100 25.82 52.20 9.41
C TYR A 100 24.30 52.02 9.48
N CYS A 101 23.62 52.61 10.47
CA CYS A 101 22.17 52.50 10.57
C CYS A 101 21.46 53.16 9.39
N VAL A 102 21.93 54.33 8.93
CA VAL A 102 21.38 54.98 7.72
C VAL A 102 21.52 54.08 6.49
N ASP A 103 22.67 53.43 6.32
CA ASP A 103 22.90 52.55 5.17
C ASP A 103 22.10 51.24 5.27
N LEU A 104 21.94 50.67 6.48
CA LEU A 104 21.10 49.49 6.73
C LEU A 104 19.61 49.80 6.50
N ASP A 105 19.12 50.94 6.98
CA ASP A 105 17.73 51.36 6.77
C ASP A 105 17.42 51.59 5.29
N ALA A 106 18.39 52.10 4.53
CA ALA A 106 18.29 52.33 3.09
C ALA A 106 18.46 51.06 2.24
N ALA A 107 19.00 49.98 2.82
CA ALA A 107 19.28 48.72 2.13
C ALA A 107 18.00 48.12 1.54
N GLN A 108 18.11 47.61 0.31
CA GLN A 108 16.97 47.06 -0.41
C GLN A 108 16.92 45.53 -0.26
N PRO A 109 15.71 44.94 -0.27
CA PRO A 109 15.54 43.49 -0.26
C PRO A 109 16.23 42.80 -1.44
N ALA A 110 16.70 41.57 -1.25
CA ALA A 110 17.39 40.77 -2.25
C ALA A 110 16.57 40.61 -3.54
N ILE A 111 15.25 40.43 -3.42
CA ILE A 111 14.36 40.35 -4.58
C ILE A 111 14.33 41.64 -5.43
N MET A 112 14.55 42.80 -4.81
CA MET A 112 14.65 44.09 -5.51
C MET A 112 15.96 44.18 -6.31
N HIS A 113 17.06 43.68 -5.75
CA HIS A 113 18.34 43.57 -6.46
C HIS A 113 18.26 42.59 -7.63
N LEU A 114 17.56 41.46 -7.45
CA LEU A 114 17.29 40.51 -8.54
C LEU A 114 16.47 41.14 -9.67
N ALA A 115 15.45 41.95 -9.33
CA ALA A 115 14.68 42.72 -10.32
C ALA A 115 15.57 43.68 -11.13
N MET A 116 16.46 44.40 -10.46
CA MET A 116 17.43 45.31 -11.11
C MET A 116 18.41 44.55 -12.01
N ALA A 117 18.92 43.39 -11.56
CA ALA A 117 19.79 42.53 -12.34
C ALA A 117 19.09 42.06 -13.63
N ALA A 118 17.86 41.55 -13.51
CA ALA A 118 17.02 41.17 -14.64
C ALA A 118 16.78 42.34 -15.61
N ARG A 119 16.56 43.56 -15.09
CA ARG A 119 16.37 44.76 -15.92
C ARG A 119 17.61 45.12 -16.74
N ASN A 120 18.81 44.92 -16.18
CA ASN A 120 20.07 45.25 -16.84
C ASN A 120 20.55 44.16 -17.80
N ALA A 121 20.12 42.91 -17.62
CA ALA A 121 20.41 41.78 -18.50
C ALA A 121 19.70 41.88 -19.86
N LYS A 122 20.22 41.13 -20.85
CA LYS A 122 19.68 41.04 -22.22
C LYS A 122 19.61 39.58 -22.69
N GLY A 123 18.77 39.31 -23.69
CA GLY A 123 18.67 37.99 -24.32
C GLY A 123 18.25 36.91 -23.32
N ASP A 124 18.88 35.74 -23.42
CA ASP A 124 18.51 34.55 -22.64
C ASP A 124 18.76 34.73 -21.13
N GLU A 125 19.83 35.44 -20.75
CA GLU A 125 20.15 35.77 -19.35
C GLU A 125 19.02 36.59 -18.69
N ARG A 126 18.44 37.54 -19.43
CA ARG A 126 17.29 38.31 -18.95
C ARG A 126 16.07 37.43 -18.72
N ALA A 127 15.79 36.51 -19.64
CA ALA A 127 14.66 35.62 -19.51
C ALA A 127 14.81 34.75 -18.26
N GLU A 128 16.00 34.23 -18.00
CA GLU A 128 16.27 33.39 -16.83
C GLU A 128 16.14 34.14 -15.50
N LEU A 129 16.70 35.35 -15.41
CA LEU A 129 16.56 36.19 -14.21
C LEU A 129 15.10 36.61 -13.96
N ILE A 130 14.29 36.80 -15.02
CA ILE A 130 12.85 37.07 -14.89
C ILE A 130 12.12 35.83 -14.34
N ARG A 131 12.46 34.62 -14.79
CA ARG A 131 11.88 33.38 -14.24
C ARG A 131 12.22 33.22 -12.77
N GLN A 132 13.51 33.33 -12.45
CA GLN A 132 14.01 33.25 -11.08
C GLN A 132 13.35 34.30 -10.18
N PHE A 133 13.19 35.53 -10.67
CA PHE A 133 12.48 36.60 -9.96
C PHE A 133 11.05 36.20 -9.60
N PHE A 134 10.27 35.66 -10.55
CA PHE A 134 8.89 35.28 -10.30
C PHE A 134 8.74 34.05 -9.40
N THR A 135 9.75 33.16 -9.36
CA THR A 135 9.83 32.08 -8.37
C THR A 135 9.90 32.67 -6.95
N TYR A 136 10.86 33.56 -6.68
CA TYR A 136 10.97 34.19 -5.37
C TYR A 136 9.80 35.12 -5.03
N TYR A 137 9.20 35.77 -6.03
CA TYR A 137 8.02 36.61 -5.84
C TYR A 137 6.79 35.80 -5.40
N ALA A 138 6.67 34.54 -5.84
CA ALA A 138 5.58 33.65 -5.46
C ALA A 138 5.69 33.17 -4.00
N ASP A 139 6.90 33.13 -3.44
CA ASP A 139 7.17 32.70 -2.06
C ASP A 139 6.98 33.83 -1.03
N LEU A 140 6.77 35.08 -1.48
CA LEU A 140 6.51 36.22 -0.59
C LEU A 140 5.13 36.11 0.06
N ASP A 141 5.04 36.59 1.32
CA ASP A 141 3.75 36.82 1.98
C ASP A 141 2.85 37.72 1.12
N GLU A 142 1.55 37.40 1.06
CA GLU A 142 0.60 38.05 0.14
C GLU A 142 0.49 39.57 0.38
N ILE A 143 0.63 40.02 1.64
CA ILE A 143 0.60 41.44 1.99
C ILE A 143 1.88 42.11 1.50
N ILE A 144 3.04 41.49 1.75
CA ILE A 144 4.35 42.01 1.30
C ILE A 144 4.41 42.07 -0.23
N ALA A 145 4.01 41.00 -0.91
CA ALA A 145 3.98 40.92 -2.36
C ALA A 145 3.08 42.02 -2.95
N THR A 146 1.93 42.29 -2.33
CA THR A 146 0.99 43.33 -2.78
C THR A 146 1.55 44.74 -2.56
N ASP A 147 2.14 45.00 -1.39
CA ASP A 147 2.70 46.30 -1.04
C ASP A 147 3.91 46.65 -1.92
N TRP A 148 4.82 45.70 -2.15
CA TRP A 148 6.06 45.93 -2.90
C TRP A 148 5.90 45.83 -4.42
N LYS A 149 4.76 45.32 -4.91
CA LYS A 149 4.49 45.15 -6.34
C LYS A 149 4.75 46.41 -7.19
N PRO A 150 4.34 47.62 -6.79
CA PRO A 150 4.59 48.82 -7.58
C PRO A 150 6.09 49.08 -7.81
N ASP A 151 6.90 48.94 -6.76
CA ASP A 151 8.34 49.18 -6.79
C ASP A 151 9.08 48.08 -7.54
N LEU A 152 8.73 46.81 -7.28
CA LEU A 152 9.26 45.66 -8.00
C LEU A 152 8.93 45.74 -9.50
N ALA A 153 7.73 46.18 -9.85
CA ALA A 153 7.35 46.38 -11.25
C ALA A 153 8.14 47.50 -11.92
N ALA A 154 8.38 48.61 -11.21
CA ALA A 154 9.22 49.70 -11.70
C ALA A 154 10.66 49.24 -11.91
N GLN A 155 11.21 48.44 -10.99
CA GLN A 155 12.59 47.95 -11.07
C GLN A 155 12.81 46.81 -12.06
N LEU A 156 11.85 45.90 -12.23
CA LEU A 156 11.97 44.75 -13.14
C LEU A 156 11.71 45.12 -14.60
N CYS A 157 10.63 45.84 -14.87
CA CYS A 157 10.08 45.99 -16.22
C CYS A 157 9.47 47.37 -16.53
N GLY A 158 9.65 48.35 -15.64
CA GLY A 158 9.26 49.75 -15.88
C GLY A 158 7.77 50.06 -15.65
N GLY A 159 6.99 49.13 -15.07
CA GLY A 159 5.62 49.41 -14.66
C GLY A 159 4.71 48.18 -14.47
N VAL A 160 3.65 48.35 -13.67
CA VAL A 160 2.76 47.28 -13.21
C VAL A 160 2.04 46.55 -14.34
N GLN A 161 1.72 47.24 -15.45
CA GLN A 161 1.06 46.60 -16.60
C GLN A 161 1.95 45.54 -17.26
N GLN A 162 3.23 45.85 -17.46
CA GLN A 162 4.17 44.89 -18.04
C GLN A 162 4.50 43.78 -17.05
N PHE A 163 4.58 44.11 -15.75
CA PHE A 163 4.75 43.13 -14.68
C PHE A 163 3.63 42.09 -14.70
N ASN A 164 2.36 42.51 -14.74
CA ASN A 164 1.23 41.59 -14.80
C ASN A 164 1.24 40.73 -16.07
N ARG A 165 1.72 41.24 -17.21
CA ARG A 165 1.86 40.45 -18.45
C ARG A 165 2.95 39.40 -18.32
N LEU A 166 4.11 39.77 -17.77
CA LEU A 166 5.21 38.83 -17.53
C LEU A 166 4.84 37.80 -16.48
N HIS A 167 4.19 38.21 -15.39
CA HIS A 167 3.67 37.31 -14.36
C HIS A 167 2.64 36.33 -14.94
N LYS A 168 1.70 36.81 -15.76
CA LYS A 168 0.75 35.95 -16.45
C LYS A 168 1.40 35.05 -17.49
N ALA A 169 2.42 35.54 -18.21
CA ALA A 169 3.19 34.74 -19.15
C ALA A 169 4.02 33.67 -18.44
N GLN A 170 4.54 33.95 -17.24
CA GLN A 170 5.23 32.99 -16.38
C GLN A 170 4.26 31.97 -15.80
N GLN A 171 3.08 32.40 -15.36
CA GLN A 171 2.00 31.49 -14.96
C GLN A 171 1.59 30.60 -16.13
N LYS A 172 1.55 31.14 -17.35
CA LYS A 172 1.23 30.38 -18.56
C LYS A 172 2.40 29.51 -19.08
N GLU A 173 3.65 29.92 -18.94
CA GLU A 173 4.84 29.09 -19.24
C GLU A 173 5.04 28.02 -18.17
N ALA A 174 4.61 28.26 -16.92
CA ALA A 174 4.43 27.21 -15.93
C ALA A 174 3.30 26.27 -16.38
N GLU A 175 2.17 26.77 -16.88
CA GLU A 175 1.08 25.94 -17.45
C GLU A 175 1.48 25.16 -18.74
N ASP A 176 2.31 25.74 -19.63
CA ASP A 176 2.68 25.19 -20.94
C ASP A 176 4.05 24.45 -20.94
N GLY A 177 4.92 24.73 -19.97
CA GLY A 177 6.30 24.23 -19.83
C GLY A 177 6.55 23.34 -18.61
N GLU A 178 5.62 23.26 -17.65
CA GLU A 178 5.54 22.18 -16.67
C GLU A 178 4.67 21.06 -17.24
N HIS A 179 5.25 19.96 -17.68
CA HIS A 179 5.15 18.79 -16.83
C HIS A 179 5.82 19.02 -15.46
N ALA A 180 5.16 19.14 -14.32
CA ALA A 180 3.79 19.46 -13.94
C ALA A 180 3.92 19.86 -12.46
N SER A 181 3.57 21.07 -12.04
CA SER A 181 2.99 21.19 -10.70
C SER A 181 1.84 20.17 -10.65
N PRO A 182 1.73 19.29 -9.66
CA PRO A 182 0.78 18.18 -9.74
C PRO A 182 -0.64 18.71 -9.95
N GLU A 183 -1.19 18.45 -11.13
CA GLU A 183 -2.60 18.71 -11.44
C GLU A 183 -3.51 17.95 -10.47
N ARG A 184 -2.99 16.86 -9.88
CA ARG A 184 -3.72 15.97 -8.99
C ARG A 184 -2.82 15.41 -7.89
N TYR A 185 -3.30 15.50 -6.65
CA TYR A 185 -2.74 14.78 -5.51
C TYR A 185 -3.57 13.52 -5.26
N GLU A 186 -2.89 12.39 -5.07
CA GLU A 186 -3.55 11.13 -4.72
C GLU A 186 -2.90 10.50 -3.51
N TYR A 187 -3.71 10.04 -2.55
CA TYR A 187 -3.20 9.25 -1.45
C TYR A 187 -3.01 7.80 -1.88
N ALA A 188 -1.80 7.29 -1.70
CA ALA A 188 -1.47 5.90 -1.99
C ALA A 188 -0.52 5.32 -0.93
N ALA A 189 -0.79 4.11 -0.48
CA ALA A 189 0.10 3.43 0.46
C ALA A 189 1.34 2.84 -0.21
N ALA A 190 1.34 2.70 -1.54
CA ALA A 190 2.48 2.26 -2.35
C ALA A 190 2.21 2.50 -3.84
N GLY A 191 3.22 2.33 -4.68
CA GLY A 191 3.04 2.24 -6.12
C GLY A 191 4.30 1.84 -6.88
N VAL A 192 4.12 1.57 -8.18
CA VAL A 192 5.19 1.15 -9.10
C VAL A 192 5.01 1.88 -10.42
N ALA A 193 5.99 2.70 -10.81
CA ALA A 193 5.96 3.44 -12.06
C ALA A 193 7.35 3.92 -12.46
N GLY A 194 7.64 3.96 -13.77
CA GLY A 194 8.91 4.49 -14.29
C GLY A 194 10.16 3.81 -13.73
N GLY A 195 10.08 2.50 -13.42
CA GLY A 195 11.16 1.74 -12.78
C GLY A 195 11.33 2.01 -11.27
N ARG A 196 10.54 2.91 -10.70
CA ARG A 196 10.49 3.18 -9.26
C ARG A 196 9.45 2.29 -8.59
N ILE A 197 9.72 1.87 -7.36
CA ILE A 197 8.74 1.32 -6.43
C ILE A 197 8.80 2.16 -5.16
N TRP A 198 7.66 2.54 -4.61
CA TRP A 198 7.58 3.27 -3.37
C TRP A 198 6.57 2.64 -2.41
N GLU A 199 6.89 2.68 -1.12
CA GLU A 199 6.15 2.02 -0.06
C GLU A 199 6.02 2.94 1.14
N GLN A 200 4.82 3.06 1.70
CA GLN A 200 4.56 3.91 2.85
C GLN A 200 5.23 3.36 4.12
N LEU A 201 5.88 4.27 4.84
CA LEU A 201 6.37 4.11 6.21
C LEU A 201 5.52 4.93 7.16
N VAL A 202 5.41 4.49 8.41
CA VAL A 202 4.88 5.29 9.51
C VAL A 202 5.93 5.34 10.61
N VAL A 203 6.55 6.50 10.78
CA VAL A 203 7.71 6.71 11.64
C VAL A 203 7.31 7.53 12.86
N ALA A 204 7.78 7.14 14.04
CA ALA A 204 7.63 7.93 15.25
C ALA A 204 8.66 9.06 15.28
N ASN A 205 8.22 10.27 15.59
CA ASN A 205 9.05 11.43 15.85
C ASN A 205 9.49 11.43 17.33
N ASP A 206 10.53 12.22 17.65
CA ASP A 206 11.09 12.32 19.00
C ASP A 206 10.08 12.87 20.03
N ASP A 207 9.10 13.65 19.58
CA ASP A 207 8.00 14.20 20.39
C ASP A 207 6.85 13.20 20.64
N GLY A 208 6.96 11.97 20.12
CA GLY A 208 5.94 10.92 20.22
C GLY A 208 4.83 11.01 19.19
N THR A 209 4.83 12.02 18.31
CA THR A 209 3.93 12.07 17.15
C THR A 209 4.38 11.07 16.09
N ARG A 210 3.49 10.73 15.14
CA ARG A 210 3.82 9.87 14.00
C ARG A 210 3.72 10.66 12.71
N ARG A 211 4.61 10.41 11.77
CA ARG A 211 4.55 10.95 10.40
C ARG A 211 4.63 9.84 9.37
N SER A 212 4.05 10.09 8.21
CA SER A 212 4.11 9.18 7.06
C SER A 212 5.11 9.70 6.03
N LEU A 213 5.87 8.79 5.44
CA LEU A 213 6.78 9.06 4.32
C LEU A 213 6.87 7.83 3.43
N TYR A 214 7.55 7.93 2.29
CA TYR A 214 7.81 6.80 1.41
C TYR A 214 9.26 6.32 1.51
N ALA A 215 9.45 5.00 1.45
CA ALA A 215 10.68 4.38 1.02
C ALA A 215 10.61 4.07 -0.48
N ILE A 216 11.57 4.57 -1.25
CA ILE A 216 11.55 4.55 -2.72
C ILE A 216 12.80 3.83 -3.21
N ARG A 217 12.64 2.73 -3.96
CA ARG A 217 13.72 2.21 -4.81
C ARG A 217 13.71 2.98 -6.13
N THR A 218 14.81 3.65 -6.44
CA THR A 218 15.04 4.33 -7.72
C THR A 218 15.48 3.34 -8.82
N PRO A 219 15.43 3.70 -10.11
CA PRO A 219 15.73 2.77 -11.20
C PRO A 219 17.16 2.18 -11.20
N ASP A 220 18.10 2.90 -10.59
CA ASP A 220 19.49 2.46 -10.32
C ASP A 220 19.61 1.52 -9.10
N GLY A 221 18.50 1.23 -8.42
CA GLY A 221 18.43 0.31 -7.27
C GLY A 221 18.66 0.96 -5.91
N ALA A 222 18.98 2.26 -5.84
CA ALA A 222 19.16 2.95 -4.57
C ALA A 222 17.84 3.13 -3.81
N ILE A 223 17.87 3.04 -2.47
CA ILE A 223 16.69 3.25 -1.62
C ILE A 223 16.80 4.63 -0.95
N LYS A 224 15.78 5.47 -1.12
CA LYS A 224 15.70 6.82 -0.56
C LYS A 224 14.36 7.06 0.14
N TYR A 225 14.33 8.05 1.03
CA TYR A 225 13.11 8.48 1.70
C TYR A 225 12.61 9.81 1.15
N ALA A 226 11.30 9.94 0.95
CA ALA A 226 10.68 11.20 0.52
C ALA A 226 9.25 11.35 1.08
N SER A 227 8.75 12.58 1.15
CA SER A 227 7.38 12.89 1.58
C SER A 227 6.33 12.63 0.49
N SER A 228 6.74 12.57 -0.78
CA SER A 228 5.87 12.36 -1.93
C SER A 228 6.61 11.66 -3.08
N VAL A 229 5.86 11.16 -4.06
CA VAL A 229 6.40 10.63 -5.32
C VAL A 229 5.64 11.20 -6.50
N GLU A 230 6.37 11.79 -7.45
CA GLU A 230 5.80 12.34 -8.67
C GLU A 230 5.90 11.33 -9.82
N VAL A 231 4.76 11.08 -10.47
CA VAL A 231 4.65 10.19 -11.63
C VAL A 231 3.73 10.85 -12.65
N GLY A 232 4.30 11.33 -13.75
CA GLY A 232 3.53 12.09 -14.74
C GLY A 232 2.99 13.38 -14.14
N ASN A 233 1.68 13.56 -14.14
CA ASN A 233 0.97 14.73 -13.58
C ASN A 233 0.37 14.47 -12.19
N ILE A 234 0.65 13.32 -11.56
CA ILE A 234 0.12 12.95 -10.24
C ILE A 234 1.24 12.97 -9.21
N THR A 235 1.00 13.67 -8.09
CA THR A 235 1.82 13.56 -6.89
C THR A 235 1.14 12.63 -5.90
N TYR A 236 1.78 11.49 -5.68
CA TYR A 236 1.36 10.53 -4.67
C TYR A 236 1.82 10.99 -3.29
N LEU A 237 0.90 10.96 -2.34
CA LEU A 237 1.12 11.25 -0.93
C LEU A 237 0.85 9.99 -0.09
N PRO A 238 1.67 9.70 0.93
CA PRO A 238 1.35 8.60 1.83
C PRO A 238 0.12 8.98 2.68
N PHE A 239 -0.67 8.00 3.08
CA PHE A 239 -1.82 8.28 3.95
C PHE A 239 -1.35 8.92 5.28
N PRO A 240 -2.03 9.95 5.80
CA PRO A 240 -1.63 10.61 7.04
C PRO A 240 -1.55 9.63 8.21
N ALA A 241 -0.55 9.79 9.08
CA ALA A 241 -0.37 8.90 10.23
C ALA A 241 -1.47 9.03 11.30
N ASP A 242 -2.20 10.14 11.29
CA ASP A 242 -3.34 10.44 12.15
C ASP A 242 -4.68 9.93 11.58
N LEU A 243 -4.70 9.45 10.33
CA LEU A 243 -5.86 8.80 9.72
C LEU A 243 -6.35 7.67 10.65
N GLY A 244 -7.65 7.66 10.97
CA GLY A 244 -8.20 6.84 12.07
C GLY A 244 -7.78 5.36 12.07
N VAL A 245 -7.71 4.74 10.89
CA VAL A 245 -7.31 3.33 10.71
C VAL A 245 -5.81 3.09 10.84
N VAL A 246 -4.97 4.09 10.51
CA VAL A 246 -3.52 4.06 10.72
C VAL A 246 -3.22 4.34 12.20
N ARG A 247 -3.86 5.37 12.76
CA ARG A 247 -3.70 5.77 14.16
C ARG A 247 -4.10 4.66 15.14
N ALA A 248 -5.17 3.92 14.83
CA ALA A 248 -5.67 2.82 15.66
C ALA A 248 -4.97 1.49 15.39
N ASP A 249 -3.89 1.47 14.58
CA ASP A 249 -3.12 0.27 14.24
C ASP A 249 -3.98 -0.84 13.60
N VAL A 250 -5.07 -0.45 12.90
CA VAL A 250 -5.90 -1.37 12.10
C VAL A 250 -5.12 -1.82 10.87
N VAL A 251 -4.42 -0.89 10.23
CA VAL A 251 -3.41 -1.15 9.20
C VAL A 251 -2.03 -0.82 9.75
N LEU A 252 -1.06 -1.72 9.54
CA LEU A 252 0.31 -1.53 10.00
C LEU A 252 1.26 -1.27 8.84
N PHE A 253 2.27 -0.44 9.09
CA PHE A 253 3.35 -0.14 8.17
C PHE A 253 4.72 -0.44 8.81
N PRO A 254 5.77 -0.61 8.00
CA PRO A 254 7.15 -0.50 8.46
C PRO A 254 7.47 0.92 8.96
N ASP A 255 8.48 1.04 9.82
CA ASP A 255 9.02 2.34 10.27
C ASP A 255 10.44 2.61 9.76
N SER A 256 11.08 1.62 9.13
CA SER A 256 12.39 1.76 8.47
C SER A 256 12.60 0.67 7.41
N VAL A 257 13.71 0.78 6.66
CA VAL A 257 14.18 -0.23 5.71
C VAL A 257 15.44 -0.90 6.26
N ASP A 258 15.25 -2.02 6.96
CA ASP A 258 16.32 -2.73 7.67
C ASP A 258 17.01 -3.76 6.76
N ASP A 259 18.27 -4.11 7.05
CA ASP A 259 19.04 -5.07 6.27
C ASP A 259 18.42 -6.48 6.27
N ILE A 260 18.34 -7.11 5.10
CA ILE A 260 17.74 -8.44 4.97
C ILE A 260 18.69 -9.56 5.40
N GLY A 261 19.99 -9.37 5.20
CA GLY A 261 20.97 -10.47 5.09
C GLY A 261 20.75 -11.27 3.79
N THR A 262 20.46 -12.55 3.91
CA THR A 262 20.08 -13.42 2.78
C THR A 262 18.60 -13.81 2.87
N GLN A 263 17.97 -14.14 1.74
CA GLN A 263 16.59 -14.64 1.72
C GLN A 263 16.40 -15.83 2.68
N ALA A 264 17.33 -16.78 2.68
CA ALA A 264 17.30 -17.93 3.58
C ALA A 264 17.42 -17.53 5.07
N GLN A 265 18.17 -16.48 5.41
CA GLN A 265 18.20 -15.95 6.79
C GLN A 265 16.86 -15.30 7.16
N LEU A 266 16.29 -14.50 6.27
CA LEU A 266 14.99 -13.86 6.51
C LEU A 266 13.89 -14.91 6.74
N VAL A 267 13.82 -15.96 5.91
CA VAL A 267 12.88 -17.08 6.09
C VAL A 267 13.09 -17.76 7.45
N ARG A 268 14.34 -18.05 7.84
CA ARG A 268 14.64 -18.65 9.15
C ARG A 268 14.23 -17.74 10.31
N ASP A 269 14.39 -16.44 10.20
CA ASP A 269 14.04 -15.51 11.28
C ASP A 269 12.52 -15.33 11.39
N ILE A 270 11.79 -15.37 10.27
CA ILE A 270 10.33 -15.46 10.26
C ILE A 270 9.87 -16.75 10.94
N GLN A 271 10.47 -17.90 10.59
CA GLN A 271 10.14 -19.19 11.23
C GLN A 271 10.40 -19.15 12.73
N LYS A 272 11.54 -18.63 13.18
CA LYS A 272 11.85 -18.48 14.62
C LYS A 272 10.83 -17.60 15.34
N PHE A 273 10.40 -16.51 14.72
CA PHE A 273 9.38 -15.63 15.28
C PHE A 273 8.04 -16.37 15.41
N ILE A 274 7.61 -17.07 14.36
CA ILE A 274 6.39 -17.88 14.41
C ILE A 274 6.51 -18.95 15.50
N HIS A 275 7.62 -19.69 15.54
CA HIS A 275 7.90 -20.74 16.52
C HIS A 275 7.84 -20.25 17.97
N LYS A 276 8.34 -19.03 18.23
CA LYS A 276 8.35 -18.42 19.57
C LYS A 276 6.95 -18.09 20.06
N TYR A 277 6.06 -17.66 19.16
CA TYR A 277 4.75 -17.11 19.53
C TYR A 277 3.57 -18.00 19.16
N LEU A 278 3.71 -19.03 18.35
CA LEU A 278 2.63 -19.86 17.86
C LEU A 278 3.04 -21.34 17.85
N ASP A 279 2.16 -22.19 18.40
CA ASP A 279 2.31 -23.63 18.26
C ASP A 279 1.59 -24.13 17.01
N ILE A 280 2.35 -24.60 16.02
CA ILE A 280 1.85 -25.25 14.82
C ILE A 280 2.85 -26.33 14.36
N ASP A 281 2.37 -27.25 13.52
CA ASP A 281 3.22 -28.31 12.97
C ASP A 281 4.36 -27.73 12.12
N PRO A 282 5.55 -28.37 12.10
CA PRO A 282 6.74 -27.85 11.42
C PRO A 282 6.51 -27.52 9.93
N PHE A 283 5.72 -28.32 9.22
CA PHE A 283 5.37 -28.05 7.83
C PHE A 283 4.62 -26.72 7.68
N TYR A 284 3.61 -26.46 8.52
CA TYR A 284 2.82 -25.24 8.47
C TYR A 284 3.62 -24.02 8.94
N GLU A 285 4.57 -24.20 9.86
CA GLU A 285 5.50 -23.14 10.26
C GLU A 285 6.35 -22.69 9.07
N ARG A 286 6.90 -23.63 8.31
CA ARG A 286 7.65 -23.35 7.08
C ARG A 286 6.75 -22.72 6.00
N LEU A 287 5.57 -23.29 5.78
CA LEU A 287 4.58 -22.78 4.82
C LEU A 287 4.18 -21.34 5.13
N ALA A 288 3.91 -21.03 6.40
CA ALA A 288 3.54 -19.69 6.85
C ALA A 288 4.68 -18.69 6.63
N ALA A 289 5.94 -19.09 6.82
CA ALA A 289 7.07 -18.22 6.54
C ALA A 289 7.18 -17.84 5.05
N TYR A 290 7.01 -18.80 4.14
CA TYR A 290 6.95 -18.49 2.71
C TYR A 290 5.68 -17.74 2.31
N TYR A 291 4.54 -18.00 2.97
CA TYR A 291 3.32 -17.24 2.74
C TYR A 291 3.53 -15.76 3.12
N VAL A 292 4.20 -15.46 4.23
CA VAL A 292 4.60 -14.10 4.59
C VAL A 292 5.44 -13.48 3.47
N MET A 293 6.53 -14.12 3.06
CA MET A 293 7.37 -13.64 1.94
C MET A 293 6.56 -13.39 0.66
N PHE A 294 5.63 -14.29 0.34
CA PHE A 294 4.70 -14.17 -0.78
C PHE A 294 3.80 -12.94 -0.65
N THR A 295 3.23 -12.65 0.53
CA THR A 295 2.39 -11.46 0.69
C THR A 295 3.13 -10.16 0.38
N TRP A 296 4.45 -10.10 0.56
CA TRP A 296 5.27 -8.93 0.21
C TRP A 296 5.55 -8.80 -1.29
N MET A 297 5.17 -9.79 -2.10
CA MET A 297 5.37 -9.85 -3.54
C MET A 297 4.07 -10.16 -4.29
N TYR A 298 2.93 -10.12 -3.60
CA TYR A 298 1.66 -10.65 -4.09
C TYR A 298 1.20 -9.97 -5.39
N ASP A 299 1.48 -8.68 -5.50
CA ASP A 299 1.12 -7.80 -6.62
C ASP A 299 2.03 -7.98 -7.84
N ALA A 300 2.94 -8.96 -7.82
CA ALA A 300 3.62 -9.48 -9.00
C ALA A 300 2.90 -10.69 -9.64
N PHE A 301 1.83 -11.21 -9.01
CA PHE A 301 1.12 -12.41 -9.46
C PHE A 301 -0.30 -12.10 -9.92
N GLU A 302 -0.89 -13.00 -10.72
CA GLU A 302 -2.26 -12.85 -11.22
C GLU A 302 -3.30 -13.51 -10.30
N ASN A 303 -2.92 -14.54 -9.55
CA ASN A 303 -3.82 -15.31 -8.70
C ASN A 303 -3.16 -15.59 -7.35
N LEU A 304 -3.91 -15.49 -6.26
CA LEU A 304 -3.41 -15.57 -4.90
C LEU A 304 -4.07 -16.71 -4.13
N PRO A 305 -3.30 -17.49 -3.34
CA PRO A 305 -3.86 -18.35 -2.31
C PRO A 305 -4.25 -17.51 -1.09
N TYR A 306 -5.25 -17.99 -0.36
CA TYR A 306 -5.58 -17.50 0.98
C TYR A 306 -5.06 -18.48 2.03
N LEU A 307 -4.69 -17.98 3.20
CA LEU A 307 -4.26 -18.81 4.32
C LEU A 307 -5.36 -18.84 5.37
N ARG A 308 -5.76 -20.03 5.82
CA ARG A 308 -6.89 -20.17 6.76
C ARG A 308 -6.55 -21.04 7.95
N ALA A 309 -6.89 -20.58 9.15
CA ALA A 309 -6.96 -21.40 10.35
C ALA A 309 -8.42 -21.85 10.59
N LEU A 310 -8.65 -23.16 10.58
CA LEU A 310 -9.98 -23.77 10.75
C LEU A 310 -10.00 -24.59 12.05
N GLY A 311 -10.98 -24.37 12.92
CA GLY A 311 -11.12 -25.17 14.14
C GLY A 311 -12.10 -24.57 15.15
N ASP A 312 -12.49 -25.33 16.17
CA ASP A 312 -13.47 -24.89 17.18
C ASP A 312 -12.91 -23.83 18.14
N TYR A 313 -13.70 -23.33 19.09
CA TYR A 313 -13.25 -22.38 20.11
C TYR A 313 -12.04 -22.91 20.90
N GLY A 314 -11.16 -22.01 21.33
CA GLY A 314 -9.98 -22.38 22.14
C GLY A 314 -8.85 -23.11 21.41
N THR A 315 -8.91 -23.24 20.08
CA THR A 315 -7.88 -23.94 19.27
C THR A 315 -6.71 -23.06 18.80
N GLY A 316 -6.65 -21.79 19.22
CA GLY A 316 -5.52 -20.90 18.88
C GLY A 316 -5.60 -20.18 17.52
N LYS A 317 -6.76 -20.17 16.83
CA LYS A 317 -6.94 -19.45 15.54
C LYS A 317 -6.59 -17.96 15.60
N THR A 318 -7.07 -17.24 16.62
CA THR A 318 -6.73 -15.83 16.82
C THR A 318 -5.22 -15.64 16.97
N ARG A 319 -4.55 -16.54 17.71
CA ARG A 319 -3.10 -16.50 17.90
C ARG A 319 -2.35 -16.76 16.58
N PHE A 320 -2.86 -17.66 15.75
CA PHE A 320 -2.35 -17.92 14.40
C PHE A 320 -2.39 -16.64 13.55
N LEU A 321 -3.55 -15.97 13.49
CA LEU A 321 -3.71 -14.72 12.75
C LEU A 321 -2.85 -13.58 13.31
N GLN A 322 -2.81 -13.40 14.63
CA GLN A 322 -2.02 -12.37 15.27
C GLN A 322 -0.51 -12.57 15.01
N THR A 323 -0.03 -13.80 15.07
CA THR A 323 1.40 -14.10 14.93
C THR A 323 1.86 -14.01 13.48
N ILE A 324 1.18 -14.67 12.55
CA ILE A 324 1.60 -14.69 11.15
C ILE A 324 1.18 -13.39 10.45
N GLY A 325 -0.04 -12.92 10.70
CA GLY A 325 -0.62 -11.76 10.04
C GLY A 325 0.13 -10.46 10.33
N ILE A 326 0.65 -10.26 11.55
CA ILE A 326 1.29 -8.99 11.92
C ILE A 326 2.58 -8.70 11.13
N ILE A 327 3.19 -9.71 10.51
CA ILE A 327 4.38 -9.59 9.66
C ILE A 327 4.08 -9.72 8.16
N CYS A 328 2.82 -9.95 7.78
CA CYS A 328 2.40 -9.91 6.38
C CYS A 328 2.49 -8.49 5.81
N TYR A 329 2.37 -8.37 4.49
CA TYR A 329 2.41 -7.08 3.81
C TYR A 329 1.20 -6.23 4.13
N ARG A 330 1.43 -4.99 4.61
CA ARG A 330 0.42 -3.99 4.99
C ARG A 330 -0.80 -4.66 5.67
N PRO A 331 -0.60 -5.32 6.83
CA PRO A 331 -1.62 -6.17 7.40
C PRO A 331 -2.78 -5.33 7.93
N MET A 332 -4.00 -5.70 7.56
CA MET A 332 -5.25 -5.03 7.92
C MET A 332 -6.07 -5.97 8.83
N PHE A 333 -6.06 -5.71 10.13
CA PHE A 333 -6.79 -6.51 11.10
C PHE A 333 -8.24 -6.06 11.22
N VAL A 334 -9.15 -6.92 10.79
CA VAL A 334 -10.59 -6.66 10.82
C VAL A 334 -11.28 -7.75 11.66
N SER A 335 -12.23 -7.34 12.49
CA SER A 335 -13.10 -8.28 13.21
C SER A 335 -14.28 -8.70 12.34
N GLY A 336 -14.74 -9.95 12.47
CA GLY A 336 -15.98 -10.44 11.87
C GLY A 336 -17.25 -9.65 12.24
N ALA A 337 -17.19 -8.77 13.25
CA ALA A 337 -18.27 -7.83 13.58
C ALA A 337 -18.38 -6.62 12.64
N SER A 338 -17.41 -6.43 11.74
CA SER A 338 -17.38 -5.28 10.83
C SER A 338 -18.38 -5.44 9.69
N THR A 339 -19.01 -4.34 9.27
CA THR A 339 -19.84 -4.36 8.06
C THR A 339 -18.98 -4.53 6.81
N VAL A 340 -19.61 -4.95 5.71
CA VAL A 340 -18.89 -5.30 4.47
C VAL A 340 -18.27 -4.07 3.78
N SER A 341 -18.88 -2.88 3.92
CA SER A 341 -18.43 -1.65 3.26
C SER A 341 -17.02 -1.19 3.67
N PRO A 342 -16.70 -1.07 4.97
CA PRO A 342 -15.33 -0.81 5.41
C PRO A 342 -14.30 -1.82 4.88
N ILE A 343 -14.67 -3.10 4.72
CA ILE A 343 -13.72 -4.15 4.30
C ILE A 343 -13.20 -3.89 2.89
N PHE A 344 -14.07 -3.74 1.90
CA PHE A 344 -13.59 -3.53 0.53
C PHE A 344 -12.91 -2.17 0.33
N ARG A 345 -13.32 -1.12 1.09
CA ARG A 345 -12.66 0.19 1.06
C ARG A 345 -11.25 0.13 1.63
N LEU A 346 -11.05 -0.60 2.73
CA LEU A 346 -9.71 -0.81 3.30
C LEU A 346 -8.78 -1.52 2.32
N ILE A 347 -9.27 -2.60 1.70
CA ILE A 347 -8.49 -3.34 0.69
C ILE A 347 -8.13 -2.42 -0.48
N ASP A 348 -9.08 -1.60 -0.93
CA ASP A 348 -8.88 -0.69 -2.06
C ASP A 348 -7.85 0.41 -1.76
N MET A 349 -7.97 1.06 -0.59
CA MET A 349 -7.06 2.12 -0.15
C MET A 349 -5.64 1.60 0.10
N PHE A 350 -5.51 0.48 0.81
CA PHE A 350 -4.21 0.05 1.35
C PHE A 350 -3.55 -1.08 0.59
N ARG A 351 -4.26 -1.80 -0.30
CA ARG A 351 -3.67 -2.87 -1.14
C ARG A 351 -2.77 -3.82 -0.36
N GLY A 352 -3.27 -4.29 0.78
CA GLY A 352 -2.50 -5.07 1.76
C GLY A 352 -3.09 -6.46 2.01
N THR A 353 -2.63 -7.10 3.09
CA THR A 353 -3.14 -8.40 3.54
C THR A 353 -4.34 -8.23 4.45
N LEU A 354 -5.50 -8.69 4.03
CA LEU A 354 -6.71 -8.68 4.86
C LEU A 354 -6.68 -9.82 5.88
N ILE A 355 -6.77 -9.50 7.16
CA ILE A 355 -6.75 -10.48 8.25
C ILE A 355 -8.07 -10.40 8.98
N ILE A 356 -8.87 -11.47 8.90
CA ILE A 356 -10.20 -11.52 9.52
C ILE A 356 -10.24 -12.61 10.58
N ASP A 357 -10.41 -12.19 11.83
CA ASP A 357 -10.77 -13.09 12.92
C ASP A 357 -12.30 -13.24 13.01
N GLU A 358 -12.75 -14.43 13.38
CA GLU A 358 -14.16 -14.82 13.37
C GLU A 358 -14.85 -14.58 12.02
N ALA A 359 -14.23 -15.05 10.93
CA ALA A 359 -14.82 -15.03 9.60
C ALA A 359 -16.00 -16.03 9.43
N ASP A 360 -16.63 -16.42 10.54
CA ASP A 360 -17.90 -17.15 10.59
C ASP A 360 -19.04 -16.13 10.63
N PHE A 361 -19.19 -15.38 9.54
CA PHE A 361 -20.40 -14.59 9.32
C PHE A 361 -21.53 -15.61 9.23
N GLY A 362 -22.39 -15.74 10.25
CA GLY A 362 -23.49 -16.73 10.18
C GLY A 362 -24.36 -16.48 8.95
N ASN A 363 -25.18 -17.47 8.54
CA ASN A 363 -26.11 -17.44 7.38
C ASN A 363 -26.91 -16.12 7.27
N SER A 364 -26.29 -15.08 6.72
CA SER A 364 -26.76 -13.70 6.69
C SER A 364 -26.34 -13.09 5.37
N ASP A 365 -27.05 -12.05 4.94
CA ASP A 365 -26.73 -11.37 3.68
C ASP A 365 -25.28 -10.85 3.63
N ALA A 366 -24.71 -10.53 4.79
CA ALA A 366 -23.31 -10.12 4.93
C ALA A 366 -22.31 -11.25 4.59
N GLU A 367 -22.60 -12.50 4.97
CA GLU A 367 -21.75 -13.65 4.63
C GLU A 367 -21.68 -13.83 3.11
N ALA A 368 -22.83 -13.80 2.44
CA ALA A 368 -22.91 -13.97 0.99
C ALA A 368 -22.16 -12.87 0.24
N GLU A 369 -22.18 -11.64 0.75
CA GLU A 369 -21.45 -10.51 0.18
C GLU A 369 -19.93 -10.63 0.38
N ILE A 370 -19.49 -11.01 1.58
CA ILE A 370 -18.06 -11.24 1.87
C ILE A 370 -17.50 -12.41 1.07
N ILE A 371 -18.23 -13.51 0.93
CA ILE A 371 -17.85 -14.64 0.07
C ILE A 371 -17.63 -14.17 -1.37
N LYS A 372 -18.50 -13.28 -1.90
CA LYS A 372 -18.30 -12.70 -3.25
C LYS A 372 -17.03 -11.88 -3.33
N ILE A 373 -16.72 -11.07 -2.31
CA ILE A 373 -15.46 -10.31 -2.22
C ILE A 373 -14.25 -11.26 -2.23
N PHE A 374 -14.29 -12.35 -1.48
CA PHE A 374 -13.20 -13.34 -1.48
C PHE A 374 -13.07 -14.04 -2.82
N ASN A 375 -14.19 -14.37 -3.47
CA ASN A 375 -14.22 -15.04 -4.76
C ASN A 375 -13.67 -14.20 -5.91
N VAL A 376 -13.78 -12.87 -5.84
CA VAL A 376 -13.19 -11.97 -6.85
C VAL A 376 -11.83 -11.43 -6.45
N GLY A 377 -11.57 -11.23 -5.17
CA GLY A 377 -10.32 -10.65 -4.68
C GLY A 377 -9.09 -11.56 -4.70
N TYR A 378 -9.19 -12.75 -5.30
CA TYR A 378 -8.05 -13.66 -5.44
C TYR A 378 -7.30 -13.45 -6.75
N TYR A 379 -7.91 -12.78 -7.73
CA TYR A 379 -7.32 -12.52 -9.04
C TYR A 379 -7.18 -11.03 -9.32
N ARG A 380 -6.17 -10.65 -10.11
CA ARG A 380 -5.91 -9.25 -10.45
C ARG A 380 -7.08 -8.65 -11.25
N GLY A 381 -7.49 -7.45 -10.89
CA GLY A 381 -8.64 -6.77 -11.52
C GLY A 381 -10.00 -7.18 -10.92
N GLY A 382 -10.01 -8.00 -9.86
CA GLY A 382 -11.21 -8.30 -9.09
C GLY A 382 -11.75 -7.05 -8.39
N VAL A 383 -12.89 -6.55 -8.85
CA VAL A 383 -13.54 -5.32 -8.31
C VAL A 383 -14.91 -5.59 -7.71
N VAL A 384 -15.29 -4.72 -6.77
CA VAL A 384 -16.63 -4.57 -6.21
C VAL A 384 -17.20 -3.25 -6.71
N LEU A 385 -18.42 -3.28 -7.26
CA LEU A 385 -19.14 -2.08 -7.66
C LEU A 385 -20.13 -1.66 -6.57
N ARG A 386 -20.17 -0.35 -6.29
CA ARG A 386 -21.17 0.27 -5.42
C ARG A 386 -21.75 1.51 -6.08
N SER A 387 -23.01 1.78 -5.80
CA SER A 387 -23.65 3.02 -6.20
C SER A 387 -23.34 4.06 -5.14
N GLU A 388 -22.74 5.19 -5.52
CA GLU A 388 -22.38 6.27 -4.59
C GLU A 388 -22.96 7.58 -5.06
N ALA A 389 -23.36 8.43 -4.10
CA ALA A 389 -23.79 9.78 -4.42
C ALA A 389 -22.62 10.51 -5.08
N ASP A 390 -22.90 11.14 -6.21
CA ASP A 390 -21.93 11.96 -6.92
C ASP A 390 -21.54 13.15 -6.03
N PRO A 391 -20.26 13.26 -5.60
CA PRO A 391 -19.81 14.31 -4.69
C PRO A 391 -20.05 15.73 -5.22
N GLU A 392 -20.13 15.89 -6.55
CA GLU A 392 -20.30 17.19 -7.21
C GLU A 392 -21.78 17.52 -7.50
N SER A 393 -22.69 16.57 -7.31
CA SER A 393 -24.12 16.76 -7.56
C SER A 393 -24.87 17.14 -6.28
N LYS A 394 -25.50 18.33 -6.26
CA LYS A 394 -26.40 18.77 -5.18
C LYS A 394 -27.77 18.03 -5.12
N GLY A 395 -27.90 16.86 -5.72
CA GLY A 395 -29.13 16.05 -5.73
C GLY A 395 -28.84 14.54 -5.77
N ASP A 396 -29.88 13.70 -5.77
CA ASP A 396 -29.81 12.21 -5.75
C ASP A 396 -29.29 11.59 -7.07
N LYS A 397 -28.18 12.09 -7.60
CA LYS A 397 -27.45 11.42 -8.68
C LYS A 397 -26.46 10.46 -8.06
N TYR A 398 -26.59 9.20 -8.45
CA TYR A 398 -25.66 8.16 -8.06
C TYR A 398 -24.82 7.74 -9.26
N SER A 399 -23.52 7.55 -9.03
CA SER A 399 -22.59 7.02 -10.00
C SER A 399 -21.97 5.70 -9.48
N PRO A 400 -21.60 4.77 -10.38
CA PRO A 400 -20.92 3.55 -9.97
C PRO A 400 -19.48 3.84 -9.54
N ALA A 401 -19.15 3.54 -8.29
CA ALA A 401 -17.80 3.51 -7.74
C ALA A 401 -17.23 2.08 -7.80
N THR A 402 -15.97 1.98 -8.20
CA THR A 402 -15.20 0.73 -8.28
C THR A 402 -14.24 0.62 -7.11
N TYR A 403 -14.25 -0.53 -6.44
CA TYR A 403 -13.30 -0.87 -5.37
C TYR A 403 -12.57 -2.16 -5.74
N ASP A 404 -11.27 -2.08 -5.98
CA ASP A 404 -10.47 -3.28 -6.20
C ASP A 404 -10.22 -4.00 -4.86
N VAL A 405 -10.47 -5.31 -4.85
CA VAL A 405 -10.40 -6.18 -3.67
C VAL A 405 -9.34 -7.27 -3.80
N PHE A 406 -8.46 -7.14 -4.79
CA PHE A 406 -7.30 -7.99 -5.01
C PHE A 406 -6.29 -7.85 -3.87
N GLY A 407 -5.99 -8.99 -3.25
CA GLY A 407 -4.98 -9.03 -2.20
C GLY A 407 -5.03 -10.32 -1.39
N PRO A 408 -3.91 -10.67 -0.72
CA PRO A 408 -3.84 -11.86 0.11
C PRO A 408 -4.80 -11.75 1.29
N LYS A 409 -5.32 -12.90 1.74
CA LYS A 409 -6.29 -12.97 2.83
C LYS A 409 -5.90 -14.04 3.84
N MET A 410 -6.02 -13.69 5.11
CA MET A 410 -5.83 -14.58 6.24
C MET A 410 -7.13 -14.68 7.03
N LEU A 411 -7.63 -15.90 7.20
CA LEU A 411 -8.98 -16.14 7.72
C LEU A 411 -8.92 -17.08 8.93
N ALA A 412 -9.71 -16.78 9.95
CA ALA A 412 -10.03 -17.73 11.02
C ALA A 412 -11.51 -18.09 10.95
N THR A 413 -11.80 -19.38 10.76
CA THR A 413 -13.19 -19.90 10.74
C THR A 413 -13.34 -21.08 11.69
N ARG A 414 -14.56 -21.27 12.19
CA ARG A 414 -14.99 -22.45 12.95
C ARG A 414 -15.43 -23.56 12.01
N ARG A 415 -16.04 -23.20 10.88
CA ARG A 415 -16.54 -24.14 9.86
C ARG A 415 -15.96 -23.85 8.47
N PRO A 416 -15.96 -24.84 7.57
CA PRO A 416 -15.74 -24.57 6.15
C PRO A 416 -16.81 -23.61 5.61
N PHE A 417 -16.44 -22.79 4.63
CA PHE A 417 -17.40 -22.01 3.86
C PHE A 417 -18.32 -22.94 3.07
N THR A 418 -19.57 -22.53 2.93
CA THR A 418 -20.55 -23.22 2.09
C THR A 418 -20.17 -23.14 0.60
N ASP A 419 -19.58 -22.01 0.20
CA ASP A 419 -19.11 -21.78 -1.16
C ASP A 419 -17.78 -22.50 -1.44
N ARG A 420 -17.85 -23.52 -2.29
CA ARG A 420 -16.70 -24.35 -2.67
C ARG A 420 -15.63 -23.59 -3.45
N ALA A 421 -16.01 -22.55 -4.18
CA ALA A 421 -15.04 -21.76 -4.90
C ALA A 421 -14.09 -21.12 -3.87
N THR A 422 -14.63 -20.54 -2.80
CA THR A 422 -13.84 -19.97 -1.70
C THR A 422 -12.96 -21.03 -1.03
N GLU A 423 -13.49 -22.24 -0.77
CA GLU A 423 -12.73 -23.36 -0.20
C GLU A 423 -11.49 -23.72 -1.05
N SER A 424 -11.65 -23.84 -2.37
CA SER A 424 -10.56 -24.21 -3.29
C SER A 424 -9.39 -23.21 -3.34
N ARG A 425 -9.58 -22.00 -2.80
CA ARG A 425 -8.57 -20.94 -2.73
C ARG A 425 -7.87 -20.88 -1.37
N CYS A 426 -8.34 -21.62 -0.37
CA CYS A 426 -7.86 -21.53 1.01
C CYS A 426 -6.88 -22.66 1.36
N LEU A 427 -5.59 -22.34 1.52
CA LEU A 427 -4.63 -23.21 2.17
C LEU A 427 -4.99 -23.31 3.66
N THR A 428 -5.61 -24.43 4.04
CA THR A 428 -6.29 -24.54 5.34
C THR A 428 -5.48 -25.36 6.33
N LYS A 429 -5.06 -24.73 7.43
CA LYS A 429 -4.58 -25.38 8.64
C LYS A 429 -5.75 -25.72 9.55
N ARG A 430 -6.01 -27.02 9.76
CA ARG A 430 -6.90 -27.48 10.84
C ARG A 430 -6.18 -27.36 12.19
N MET A 431 -6.68 -26.48 13.04
CA MET A 431 -6.18 -26.22 14.38
C MET A 431 -6.67 -27.29 15.36
N THR A 432 -5.84 -27.66 16.33
CA THR A 432 -6.16 -28.70 17.32
C THR A 432 -6.42 -28.07 18.69
N THR A 433 -7.06 -28.81 19.59
CA THR A 433 -7.25 -28.43 21.00
C THR A 433 -6.07 -28.86 21.88
N ALA A 434 -4.96 -29.29 21.27
CA ALA A 434 -3.77 -29.70 21.99
C ALA A 434 -3.22 -28.53 22.82
N ARG A 435 -2.68 -28.84 24.00
CA ARG A 435 -2.01 -27.82 24.80
C ARG A 435 -0.79 -27.29 24.02
N PRO A 436 -0.59 -25.97 23.95
CA PRO A 436 0.58 -25.41 23.30
C PRO A 436 1.87 -25.93 23.94
N ARG A 437 2.93 -26.03 23.14
CA ARG A 437 4.29 -26.32 23.59
C ARG A 437 4.70 -25.41 24.76
N PRO A 438 5.43 -25.95 25.75
CA PRO A 438 5.97 -25.15 26.85
C PRO A 438 6.81 -23.98 26.34
N GLY A 439 6.70 -22.82 26.99
CA GLY A 439 7.48 -21.62 26.66
C GLY A 439 6.78 -20.62 25.75
N ILE A 440 5.63 -20.96 25.15
CA ILE A 440 4.86 -20.02 24.35
C ILE A 440 4.21 -18.95 25.26
N PRO A 441 4.45 -17.65 25.03
CA PRO A 441 3.87 -16.59 25.85
C PRO A 441 2.34 -16.54 25.74
N TYR A 442 1.65 -16.50 26.88
CA TYR A 442 0.19 -16.35 26.90
C TYR A 442 -0.29 -14.98 26.38
N THR A 443 0.51 -13.94 26.56
CA THR A 443 0.20 -12.58 26.13
C THR A 443 1.18 -12.08 25.08
N LEU A 444 0.69 -11.28 24.14
CA LEU A 444 1.50 -10.62 23.11
C LEU A 444 1.84 -9.20 23.56
N GLY A 445 3.01 -9.06 24.18
CA GLY A 445 3.51 -7.81 24.74
C GLY A 445 4.22 -6.89 23.75
N GLU A 446 5.00 -5.96 24.28
CA GLU A 446 5.80 -5.01 23.50
C GLU A 446 6.95 -5.69 22.74
N GLU A 447 7.59 -6.70 23.33
CA GLU A 447 8.65 -7.48 22.68
C GLU A 447 8.17 -8.11 21.37
N PHE A 448 6.98 -8.73 21.38
CA PHE A 448 6.34 -9.28 20.19
C PHE A 448 6.14 -8.21 19.11
N ARG A 449 5.59 -7.04 19.48
CA ARG A 449 5.36 -5.93 18.54
C ARG A 449 6.65 -5.39 17.96
N ARG A 450 7.71 -5.30 18.77
CA ARG A 450 9.05 -4.85 18.36
C ARG A 450 9.71 -5.84 17.41
N GLU A 451 9.67 -7.14 17.72
CA GLU A 451 10.18 -8.19 16.83
C GLU A 451 9.43 -8.23 15.49
N ALA A 452 8.09 -8.17 15.54
CA ALA A 452 7.27 -8.09 14.35
C ALA A 452 7.60 -6.86 13.49
N ARG A 453 7.84 -5.69 14.12
CA ARG A 453 8.20 -4.47 13.41
C ARG A 453 9.54 -4.61 12.69
N ARG A 454 10.57 -5.13 13.37
CA ARG A 454 11.88 -5.42 12.75
C ARG A 454 11.74 -6.36 11.56
N LEU A 455 10.91 -7.40 11.65
CA LEU A 455 10.65 -8.29 10.52
C LEU A 455 9.96 -7.56 9.37
N ARG A 456 8.97 -6.70 9.62
CA ARG A 456 8.34 -5.87 8.58
C ARG A 456 9.34 -4.94 7.89
N ASN A 457 10.27 -4.34 8.63
CA ASN A 457 11.30 -3.47 8.05
C ASN A 457 12.25 -4.22 7.11
N ARG A 458 12.63 -5.46 7.49
CA ARG A 458 13.44 -6.34 6.63
C ARG A 458 12.64 -6.84 5.43
N LEU A 459 11.39 -7.22 5.63
CA LEU A 459 10.50 -7.65 4.55
C LEU A 459 10.22 -6.52 3.55
N LEU A 460 10.18 -5.27 4.01
CA LEU A 460 10.13 -4.10 3.14
C LEU A 460 11.37 -3.99 2.26
N ARG A 461 12.57 -4.13 2.84
CA ARG A 461 13.81 -4.16 2.03
C ARG A 461 13.76 -5.30 1.01
N TYR A 462 13.34 -6.51 1.41
CA TYR A 462 13.18 -7.64 0.49
C TYR A 462 12.26 -7.28 -0.68
N ARG A 463 11.11 -6.67 -0.42
CA ARG A 463 10.20 -6.20 -1.48
C ARG A 463 10.85 -5.16 -2.37
N LEU A 464 11.44 -4.11 -1.79
CA LEU A 464 12.09 -3.06 -2.55
C LEU A 464 13.19 -3.63 -3.46
N GLU A 465 13.99 -4.58 -3.01
CA GLU A 465 15.09 -5.16 -3.81
C GLU A 465 14.59 -6.15 -4.88
N ASN A 466 13.54 -6.93 -4.60
CA ASN A 466 13.16 -8.07 -5.43
C ASN A 466 11.93 -7.82 -6.31
N HIS A 467 11.12 -6.77 -6.04
CA HIS A 467 9.90 -6.50 -6.80
C HIS A 467 10.19 -6.21 -8.27
N ARG A 468 9.61 -7.05 -9.13
CA ARG A 468 9.68 -7.03 -10.60
C ARG A 468 8.50 -7.82 -11.17
N PRO A 469 8.16 -7.67 -12.45
CA PRO A 469 7.29 -8.63 -13.13
C PRO A 469 7.85 -10.06 -12.99
N ILE A 470 7.02 -11.01 -12.57
CA ILE A 470 7.41 -12.41 -12.37
C ILE A 470 6.65 -13.28 -13.37
N ASP A 471 7.39 -13.98 -14.23
CA ASP A 471 6.83 -15.03 -15.06
C ASP A 471 6.72 -16.33 -14.26
N ILE A 472 5.51 -16.87 -14.17
CA ILE A 472 5.26 -18.13 -13.47
C ILE A 472 5.71 -19.28 -14.36
N ASP A 473 6.70 -20.04 -13.90
CA ASP A 473 7.14 -21.28 -14.56
C ASP A 473 6.03 -22.32 -14.47
N GLN A 474 5.39 -22.60 -15.61
CA GLN A 474 4.30 -23.57 -15.73
C GLN A 474 4.75 -25.00 -15.40
N ALA A 475 6.06 -25.30 -15.42
CA ALA A 475 6.58 -26.61 -15.05
C ALA A 475 6.39 -26.93 -13.56
N LEU A 476 6.10 -25.94 -12.70
CA LEU A 476 5.79 -26.15 -11.28
C LEU A 476 4.36 -26.68 -11.05
N ALA A 477 3.55 -26.77 -12.11
CA ALA A 477 2.17 -27.22 -12.05
C ALA A 477 2.08 -28.71 -11.73
N ASP A 478 1.17 -29.08 -10.84
CA ASP A 478 0.80 -30.48 -10.62
C ASP A 478 -0.52 -30.80 -11.33
N GLU A 479 -0.46 -31.56 -12.42
CA GLU A 479 -1.66 -31.92 -13.21
C GLU A 479 -2.59 -32.92 -12.50
N SER A 480 -2.16 -33.51 -11.37
CA SER A 480 -2.97 -34.47 -10.61
C SER A 480 -3.99 -33.81 -9.67
N VAL A 481 -3.93 -32.49 -9.48
CA VAL A 481 -4.80 -31.75 -8.56
C VAL A 481 -5.76 -30.82 -9.30
N GLU A 482 -6.82 -30.37 -8.64
CA GLU A 482 -7.80 -29.47 -9.27
C GLU A 482 -7.11 -28.22 -9.87
N PRO A 483 -7.44 -27.82 -11.11
CA PRO A 483 -6.76 -26.72 -11.80
C PRO A 483 -6.72 -25.41 -11.01
N ARG A 484 -7.77 -25.13 -10.23
CA ARG A 484 -7.85 -23.92 -9.40
C ARG A 484 -6.88 -23.97 -8.21
N LEU A 485 -6.76 -25.11 -7.55
CA LEU A 485 -5.82 -25.31 -6.46
C LEU A 485 -4.37 -25.20 -6.97
N ASN A 486 -4.11 -25.73 -8.16
CA ASN A 486 -2.83 -25.56 -8.83
C ASN A 486 -2.56 -24.07 -9.11
N GLN A 487 -3.50 -23.37 -9.75
CA GLN A 487 -3.39 -21.95 -10.09
C GLN A 487 -3.03 -21.06 -8.89
N VAL A 488 -3.64 -21.28 -7.72
CA VAL A 488 -3.36 -20.47 -6.52
C VAL A 488 -2.05 -20.85 -5.82
N THR A 489 -1.54 -22.06 -5.99
CA THR A 489 -0.32 -22.52 -5.31
C THR A 489 0.95 -22.22 -6.10
N MET A 490 0.84 -22.01 -7.42
CA MET A 490 1.97 -21.63 -8.28
C MET A 490 2.68 -20.35 -7.83
N ALA A 491 1.91 -19.33 -7.45
CA ALA A 491 2.45 -18.07 -6.95
C ALA A 491 3.31 -18.28 -5.69
N LEU A 492 2.85 -19.14 -4.78
CA LEU A 492 3.59 -19.50 -3.57
C LEU A 492 4.86 -20.29 -3.91
N LYS A 493 4.76 -21.31 -4.77
CA LYS A 493 5.91 -22.14 -5.21
C LYS A 493 7.02 -21.31 -5.88
N THR A 494 6.64 -20.24 -6.59
CA THR A 494 7.57 -19.33 -7.26
C THR A 494 8.45 -18.56 -6.27
N ILE A 495 7.93 -18.24 -5.08
CA ILE A 495 8.67 -17.54 -4.02
C ILE A 495 9.58 -18.49 -3.23
N VAL A 496 9.25 -19.79 -3.19
CA VAL A 496 10.02 -20.80 -2.47
C VAL A 496 11.35 -21.04 -3.20
N ASP A 497 12.47 -20.87 -2.48
CA ASP A 497 13.83 -21.08 -2.96
C ASP A 497 14.37 -22.50 -2.66
N SER A 498 13.65 -23.28 -1.87
CA SER A 498 14.01 -24.64 -1.45
C SER A 498 13.22 -25.70 -2.23
N ASP A 499 13.92 -26.56 -2.99
CA ASP A 499 13.29 -27.68 -3.72
C ASP A 499 12.62 -28.69 -2.78
N GLU A 500 13.19 -28.92 -1.59
CA GLU A 500 12.57 -29.73 -0.54
C GLU A 500 11.22 -29.15 -0.12
N MET A 501 11.16 -27.83 0.13
CA MET A 501 9.89 -27.19 0.49
C MET A 501 8.88 -27.23 -0.67
N ARG A 502 9.31 -27.13 -1.93
CA ARG A 502 8.41 -27.27 -3.09
C ARG A 502 7.80 -28.68 -3.12
N ALA A 503 8.60 -29.72 -2.91
CA ALA A 503 8.12 -31.10 -2.84
C ALA A 503 7.17 -31.35 -1.65
N ASP A 504 7.45 -30.75 -0.49
CA ASP A 504 6.55 -30.79 0.67
C ASP A 504 5.21 -30.11 0.36
N ILE A 505 5.24 -28.98 -0.35
CA ILE A 505 4.04 -28.28 -0.81
C ILE A 505 3.26 -29.16 -1.79
N ASP A 506 3.90 -29.83 -2.76
CA ASP A 506 3.22 -30.75 -3.67
C ASP A 506 2.51 -31.89 -2.93
N THR A 507 3.20 -32.49 -1.97
CA THR A 507 2.64 -33.55 -1.12
C THR A 507 1.42 -33.05 -0.34
N PHE A 508 1.52 -31.85 0.24
CA PHE A 508 0.40 -31.23 0.94
C PHE A 508 -0.78 -30.93 0.01
N ILE A 509 -0.53 -30.38 -1.18
CA ILE A 509 -1.59 -30.02 -2.14
C ILE A 509 -2.32 -31.27 -2.62
N ARG A 510 -1.61 -32.37 -2.90
CA ARG A 510 -2.24 -33.65 -3.28
C ARG A 510 -3.15 -34.18 -2.17
N ALA A 511 -2.65 -34.24 -0.94
CA ALA A 511 -3.45 -34.65 0.21
C ALA A 511 -4.65 -33.70 0.46
N TYR A 512 -4.45 -32.40 0.25
CA TYR A 512 -5.52 -31.41 0.37
C TYR A 512 -6.59 -31.61 -0.72
N ASN A 513 -6.17 -31.88 -1.96
CA ASN A 513 -7.04 -32.18 -3.09
C ASN A 513 -7.89 -33.44 -2.85
N GLU A 514 -7.28 -34.50 -2.32
CA GLU A 514 -8.01 -35.73 -1.94
C GLU A 514 -9.10 -35.44 -0.91
N ASN A 515 -8.81 -34.62 0.11
CA ASN A 515 -9.82 -34.21 1.10
C ASN A 515 -10.94 -33.37 0.45
N LEU A 516 -10.61 -32.45 -0.46
CA LEU A 516 -11.62 -31.68 -1.20
C LEU A 516 -12.53 -32.57 -2.05
N ILE A 517 -11.97 -33.60 -2.69
CA ILE A 517 -12.73 -34.58 -3.47
C ILE A 517 -13.63 -35.42 -2.54
N ALA A 518 -13.11 -35.91 -1.42
CA ALA A 518 -13.88 -36.66 -0.43
C ALA A 518 -15.05 -35.83 0.13
N ASP A 519 -14.79 -34.59 0.55
CA ASP A 519 -15.84 -33.66 1.00
C ASP A 519 -16.87 -33.41 -0.10
N ARG A 520 -16.45 -33.39 -1.37
CA ARG A 520 -17.33 -33.25 -2.52
C ARG A 520 -18.21 -34.48 -2.74
N GLN A 521 -17.66 -35.70 -2.64
CA GLN A 521 -18.38 -36.97 -2.78
C GLN A 521 -19.48 -37.15 -1.72
N MET A 522 -19.29 -36.58 -0.52
CA MET A 522 -20.24 -36.69 0.58
C MET A 522 -21.46 -35.78 0.45
N THR A 523 -21.53 -34.93 -0.57
CA THR A 523 -22.66 -34.00 -0.73
C THR A 523 -23.88 -34.65 -1.37
N LEU A 524 -25.07 -34.21 -0.96
CA LEU A 524 -26.33 -34.77 -1.48
C LEU A 524 -26.43 -34.77 -3.02
N PRO A 525 -25.96 -33.74 -3.76
CA PRO A 525 -25.89 -33.80 -5.23
C PRO A 525 -24.96 -34.91 -5.74
N ALA A 526 -23.80 -35.13 -5.10
CA ALA A 526 -22.90 -36.21 -5.45
C ALA A 526 -23.54 -37.57 -5.23
N LEU A 527 -24.22 -37.76 -4.09
CA LEU A 527 -24.93 -39.00 -3.77
C LEU A 527 -26.09 -39.26 -4.75
N ILE A 528 -26.73 -38.21 -5.28
CA ILE A 528 -27.73 -38.33 -6.35
C ILE A 528 -27.08 -38.72 -7.69
N VAL A 529 -25.92 -38.14 -8.03
CA VAL A 529 -25.14 -38.56 -9.20
C VAL A 529 -24.69 -40.01 -9.07
N GLN A 530 -24.24 -40.44 -7.89
CA GLN A 530 -23.88 -41.83 -7.61
C GLN A 530 -25.09 -42.75 -7.77
N ALA A 531 -26.26 -42.39 -7.21
CA ALA A 531 -27.48 -43.15 -7.41
C ALA A 531 -27.88 -43.26 -8.89
N LEU A 532 -27.69 -42.19 -9.66
CA LEU A 532 -27.93 -42.18 -11.10
C LEU A 532 -26.93 -43.07 -11.86
N ALA A 533 -25.65 -43.03 -11.49
CA ALA A 533 -24.59 -43.85 -12.06
C ALA A 533 -24.78 -45.33 -11.73
N GLU A 534 -25.06 -45.68 -10.48
CA GLU A 534 -25.40 -47.04 -10.07
C GLU A 534 -26.62 -47.56 -10.85
N THR A 535 -27.64 -46.73 -11.01
CA THR A 535 -28.82 -47.11 -11.80
C THR A 535 -28.45 -47.29 -13.27
N HIS A 536 -27.57 -46.46 -13.83
CA HIS A 536 -27.17 -46.52 -15.24
C HIS A 536 -26.29 -47.73 -15.57
N PHE A 537 -25.18 -47.91 -14.84
CA PHE A 537 -24.14 -48.89 -15.16
C PHE A 537 -24.47 -50.29 -14.62
N ASN A 538 -25.22 -50.41 -13.52
CA ASN A 538 -25.70 -51.72 -13.05
C ASN A 538 -26.98 -52.11 -13.78
N LYS A 539 -26.81 -52.69 -14.98
CA LYS A 539 -27.93 -53.24 -15.76
C LYS A 539 -28.70 -54.26 -14.93
N ARG A 540 -29.98 -53.98 -14.70
CA ARG A 540 -30.93 -54.93 -14.09
C ARG A 540 -31.91 -55.37 -15.15
N THR A 541 -32.16 -56.66 -15.25
CA THR A 541 -33.20 -57.23 -16.10
C THR A 541 -34.29 -57.86 -15.24
N ASN A 542 -35.54 -57.71 -15.63
CA ASN A 542 -36.63 -58.45 -15.00
C ASN A 542 -36.65 -59.92 -15.47
N VAL A 543 -37.58 -60.71 -14.94
CA VAL A 543 -37.74 -62.15 -15.27
C VAL A 543 -38.07 -62.37 -16.76
N LEU A 544 -38.51 -61.32 -17.48
CA LEU A 544 -38.81 -61.33 -18.91
C LEU A 544 -37.64 -60.85 -19.78
N GLY A 545 -36.48 -60.55 -19.18
CA GLY A 545 -35.29 -60.05 -19.88
C GLY A 545 -35.33 -58.57 -20.26
N GLU A 546 -36.34 -57.81 -19.82
CA GLU A 546 -36.48 -56.39 -20.09
C GLU A 546 -35.68 -55.54 -19.10
N ASP A 547 -35.26 -54.36 -19.52
CA ASP A 547 -34.58 -53.38 -18.67
C ASP A 547 -35.45 -52.99 -17.46
N ALA A 548 -34.93 -53.27 -16.26
CA ALA A 548 -35.58 -53.05 -14.98
C ALA A 548 -34.99 -51.86 -14.20
N ARG A 549 -34.14 -51.04 -14.83
CA ARG A 549 -33.59 -49.82 -14.22
C ARG A 549 -34.70 -48.80 -13.98
N ASP A 550 -34.73 -48.20 -12.78
CA ASP A 550 -35.75 -47.24 -12.38
C ASP A 550 -35.19 -45.80 -12.34
N PHE A 551 -35.25 -45.12 -13.49
CA PHE A 551 -34.86 -43.72 -13.62
C PHE A 551 -35.96 -42.73 -13.18
N THR A 552 -37.01 -43.20 -12.50
CA THR A 552 -38.01 -42.29 -11.95
C THR A 552 -37.42 -41.48 -10.80
N LEU A 553 -37.95 -40.27 -10.56
CA LEU A 553 -37.52 -39.46 -9.41
C LEU A 553 -37.67 -40.20 -8.08
N LYS A 554 -38.66 -41.09 -7.98
CA LYS A 554 -38.84 -41.95 -6.82
C LYS A 554 -37.77 -43.04 -6.75
N GLY A 555 -37.49 -43.74 -7.85
CA GLY A 555 -36.44 -44.78 -7.89
C GLY A 555 -35.05 -44.24 -7.58
N LEU A 556 -34.72 -43.05 -8.11
CA LEU A 556 -33.47 -42.36 -7.79
C LEU A 556 -33.42 -41.90 -6.33
N ALA A 557 -34.53 -41.37 -5.79
CA ALA A 557 -34.60 -41.02 -4.37
C ALA A 557 -34.45 -42.24 -3.46
N ASP A 558 -35.06 -43.37 -3.79
CA ASP A 558 -34.95 -44.62 -3.03
C ASP A 558 -33.51 -45.17 -3.07
N THR A 559 -32.83 -45.04 -4.21
CA THR A 559 -31.41 -45.45 -4.35
C THR A 559 -30.49 -44.51 -3.58
N ALA A 560 -30.66 -43.20 -3.76
CA ALA A 560 -29.91 -42.19 -3.01
C ALA A 560 -30.17 -42.27 -1.50
N GLN A 561 -31.38 -42.59 -1.06
CA GLN A 561 -31.71 -42.78 0.36
C GLN A 561 -30.96 -43.97 0.97
N LYS A 562 -30.71 -45.03 0.21
CA LYS A 562 -29.90 -46.18 0.68
C LYS A 562 -28.45 -45.77 0.91
N ILE A 563 -27.87 -45.06 -0.06
CA ILE A 563 -26.49 -44.55 0.04
C ILE A 563 -26.38 -43.57 1.23
N VAL A 564 -27.31 -42.62 1.33
CA VAL A 564 -27.35 -41.65 2.43
C VAL A 564 -27.54 -42.33 3.79
N ALA A 565 -28.42 -43.33 3.91
CA ALA A 565 -28.69 -43.98 5.19
C ALA A 565 -27.48 -44.72 5.78
N GLU A 566 -26.51 -45.12 4.94
CA GLU A 566 -25.24 -45.69 5.40
C GLU A 566 -24.29 -44.62 5.97
N LEU A 567 -24.40 -43.38 5.51
CA LEU A 567 -23.52 -42.25 5.89
C LEU A 567 -24.12 -41.39 7.01
N ASP A 568 -25.41 -41.06 6.89
CA ASP A 568 -26.20 -40.23 7.80
C ASP A 568 -27.66 -40.73 7.84
N PRO A 569 -28.02 -41.56 8.83
CA PRO A 569 -29.35 -42.16 8.95
C PRO A 569 -30.50 -41.15 9.12
N ASP A 570 -30.20 -39.94 9.61
CA ASP A 570 -31.21 -38.92 9.90
C ASP A 570 -31.58 -38.10 8.66
N THR A 571 -30.72 -38.11 7.62
CA THR A 571 -30.98 -37.38 6.38
C THR A 571 -31.99 -38.10 5.49
N ARG A 572 -33.12 -37.42 5.22
CA ARG A 572 -34.17 -37.90 4.30
C ARG A 572 -34.03 -37.33 2.90
N VAL A 573 -34.00 -38.23 1.92
CA VAL A 573 -33.99 -37.95 0.47
C VAL A 573 -35.38 -38.20 -0.09
N THR A 574 -36.01 -37.15 -0.63
CA THR A 574 -37.35 -37.25 -1.24
C THR A 574 -37.28 -37.01 -2.74
N ALA A 575 -38.24 -37.56 -3.50
CA ALA A 575 -38.34 -37.34 -4.94
C ALA A 575 -38.40 -35.85 -5.32
N LYS A 576 -39.04 -35.01 -4.50
CA LYS A 576 -39.08 -33.56 -4.70
C LYS A 576 -37.68 -32.95 -4.56
N ARG A 577 -36.93 -33.34 -3.53
CA ARG A 577 -35.57 -32.85 -3.29
C ARG A 577 -34.59 -33.30 -4.38
N VAL A 578 -34.71 -34.54 -4.83
CA VAL A 578 -33.94 -35.05 -5.98
C VAL A 578 -34.27 -34.24 -7.24
N ALA A 579 -35.55 -33.95 -7.49
CA ALA A 579 -35.94 -33.15 -8.65
C ALA A 579 -35.32 -31.75 -8.63
N THR A 580 -35.36 -31.06 -7.47
CA THR A 580 -34.75 -29.75 -7.24
C THR A 580 -33.25 -29.79 -7.49
N ILE A 581 -32.53 -30.74 -6.90
CA ILE A 581 -31.07 -30.84 -7.04
C ILE A 581 -30.68 -31.13 -8.50
N LEU A 582 -31.40 -32.04 -9.17
CA LEU A 582 -31.17 -32.32 -10.58
C LEU A 582 -31.36 -31.08 -11.46
N SER A 583 -32.38 -30.25 -11.19
CA SER A 583 -32.63 -29.05 -12.00
C SER A 583 -31.76 -27.85 -11.65
N GLU A 584 -31.57 -27.57 -10.37
CA GLU A 584 -30.96 -26.31 -9.87
C GLU A 584 -29.45 -26.44 -9.67
N GLU A 585 -28.94 -27.63 -9.31
CA GLU A 585 -27.52 -27.81 -8.96
C GLU A 585 -26.73 -28.63 -9.99
N LEU A 586 -27.37 -29.65 -10.58
CA LEU A 586 -26.73 -30.57 -11.52
C LEU A 586 -26.97 -30.22 -12.99
N GLY A 587 -27.84 -29.25 -13.29
CA GLY A 587 -28.10 -28.83 -14.68
C GLY A 587 -28.82 -29.89 -15.53
N MET A 588 -29.49 -30.85 -14.91
CA MET A 588 -30.27 -31.93 -15.52
C MET A 588 -31.80 -31.71 -15.39
N PRO A 589 -32.39 -30.67 -16.01
CA PRO A 589 -33.82 -30.37 -15.91
C PRO A 589 -34.67 -31.27 -16.80
N ARG A 590 -34.08 -31.97 -17.78
CA ARG A 590 -34.81 -32.77 -18.78
C ARG A 590 -35.59 -33.90 -18.08
N ARG A 591 -36.89 -33.98 -18.37
CA ARG A 591 -37.81 -34.99 -17.84
C ARG A 591 -38.57 -35.67 -18.96
N GLY A 592 -38.74 -36.98 -18.82
CA GLY A 592 -39.61 -37.80 -19.65
C GLY A 592 -40.69 -38.47 -18.82
N VAL A 593 -41.47 -39.35 -19.45
CA VAL A 593 -42.48 -40.17 -18.76
C VAL A 593 -42.17 -41.63 -19.02
N CYS A 594 -42.11 -42.45 -17.97
CA CYS A 594 -41.98 -43.89 -18.11
C CYS A 594 -43.24 -44.47 -18.76
N ASN A 595 -43.10 -45.14 -19.90
CA ASN A 595 -44.23 -45.75 -20.63
C ASN A 595 -45.01 -46.77 -19.79
N ARG A 596 -44.36 -47.46 -18.86
CA ARG A 596 -44.97 -48.49 -18.01
C ARG A 596 -45.69 -47.93 -16.78
N THR A 597 -45.10 -46.96 -16.10
CA THR A 597 -45.60 -46.46 -14.80
C THR A 597 -46.24 -45.08 -14.86
N ARG A 598 -46.18 -44.41 -16.02
CA ARG A 598 -46.58 -43.00 -16.22
C ARG A 598 -45.90 -42.00 -15.28
N ARG A 599 -44.82 -42.41 -14.59
CA ARG A 599 -44.05 -41.55 -13.67
C ARG A 599 -43.01 -40.73 -14.41
N ALA A 600 -42.68 -39.56 -13.86
CA ALA A 600 -41.60 -38.71 -14.37
C ALA A 600 -40.24 -39.42 -14.22
N VAL A 601 -39.49 -39.47 -15.32
CA VAL A 601 -38.12 -40.02 -15.39
C VAL A 601 -37.12 -38.93 -15.74
N VAL A 602 -35.90 -39.09 -15.27
CA VAL A 602 -34.78 -38.21 -15.64
C VAL A 602 -34.28 -38.62 -17.02
N LEU A 603 -34.14 -37.65 -17.93
CA LEU A 603 -33.50 -37.84 -19.22
C LEU A 603 -32.15 -37.13 -19.19
N TYR A 604 -31.11 -37.82 -19.65
CA TYR A 604 -29.74 -37.32 -19.67
C TYR A 604 -28.95 -38.03 -20.77
N GLU A 605 -27.82 -37.45 -21.16
CA GLU A 605 -26.85 -38.10 -22.04
C GLU A 605 -25.75 -38.77 -21.21
N GLU A 606 -25.21 -39.89 -21.67
CA GLU A 606 -24.14 -40.61 -20.94
C GLU A 606 -22.89 -39.72 -20.77
N SER A 607 -22.59 -38.85 -21.73
CA SER A 607 -21.53 -37.83 -21.64
C SER A 607 -21.77 -36.85 -20.48
N GLU A 608 -23.02 -36.43 -20.27
CA GLU A 608 -23.43 -35.54 -19.19
C GLU A 608 -23.25 -36.22 -17.82
N LEU A 609 -23.65 -37.50 -17.72
CA LEU A 609 -23.43 -38.31 -16.51
C LEU A 609 -21.95 -38.51 -16.22
N LYS A 610 -21.13 -38.86 -17.22
CA LYS A 610 -19.67 -39.02 -17.07
C LYS A 610 -18.99 -37.72 -16.64
N ALA A 611 -19.42 -36.57 -17.18
CA ALA A 611 -18.90 -35.28 -16.77
C ALA A 611 -19.26 -34.95 -15.31
N LEU A 612 -20.48 -35.27 -14.87
CA LEU A 612 -20.86 -35.12 -13.46
C LEU A 612 -20.10 -36.09 -12.55
N MET A 613 -19.91 -37.35 -12.96
CA MET A 613 -19.11 -38.31 -12.21
C MET A 613 -17.67 -37.81 -12.02
N ALA A 614 -17.02 -37.36 -13.10
CA ALA A 614 -15.69 -36.74 -13.02
C ALA A 614 -15.67 -35.50 -12.11
N ARG A 615 -16.71 -34.65 -12.19
CA ARG A 615 -16.84 -33.46 -11.32
C ARG A 615 -16.90 -33.85 -9.85
N TYR A 616 -17.63 -34.91 -9.48
CA TYR A 616 -17.81 -35.33 -8.09
C TYR A 616 -16.82 -36.41 -7.63
N GLY A 617 -15.93 -36.89 -8.50
CA GLY A 617 -14.98 -37.96 -8.21
C GLY A 617 -15.62 -39.34 -8.03
N ILE A 618 -16.74 -39.63 -8.72
CA ILE A 618 -17.54 -40.87 -8.60
C ILE A 618 -17.10 -41.93 -9.61
#